data_AF-A0A537KVT7-F1
#
_entry.id   AF-A0A537KVT7-F1
#
_cell.length_a   1.000
_cell.length_b   1.000
_cell.length_c   1.000
_cell.angle_alpha   90.00
_cell.angle_beta   90.00
_cell.angle_gamma   90.00
#
_symmetry.space_group_name_H-M   'P 1'
#
loop_
_entity.id
_entity.type
_entity.pdbx_description
1 polymer ?
#
loop_
_entity_poly.entity_id
_entity_poly.type
_entity_poly.pdbx_seq_one_letter_code
_entity_poly.pdbx_strand_id
1 'polypeptide(L)' 'MVTPEEMRLFALECLRWSDQTENPSHRDLMVQLAKTWMNTASAIERHVSNGGELACADLRSKLD' A
#
# COMPACT_ATOMS: atom_id res chain seq x y z
N MET A 1 8.03 9.97 -6.83
CA MET A 1 7.43 9.60 -5.53
C MET A 1 6.61 8.36 -5.80
N VAL A 2 6.78 7.26 -5.06
CA VAL A 2 6.02 6.02 -5.31
C VAL A 2 4.63 6.18 -4.70
N THR A 3 3.59 5.99 -5.51
CA THR A 3 2.19 6.07 -5.11
C THR A 3 1.70 4.77 -4.47
N PRO A 4 0.66 4.80 -3.62
CA PRO A 4 0.04 3.58 -3.08
C PRO A 4 -0.43 2.62 -4.17
N GLU A 5 -0.85 3.13 -5.32
CA GLU A 5 -1.22 2.33 -6.49
C GLU A 5 -0.02 1.56 -7.06
N GLU A 6 1.11 2.25 -7.30
CA GLU A 6 2.35 1.60 -7.75
C GLU A 6 2.85 0.54 -6.76
N MET A 7 2.70 0.78 -5.45
CA MET A 7 3.03 -0.21 -4.41
C MET A 7 2.17 -1.47 -4.51
N ARG A 8 0.87 -1.34 -4.80
CA ARG A 8 -0.01 -2.50 -5.01
C ARG A 8 0.33 -3.27 -6.28
N LEU A 9 0.59 -2.56 -7.37
CA LEU A 9 0.98 -3.19 -8.63
C LEU A 9 2.25 -4.02 -8.44
N PHE A 10 3.23 -3.48 -7.71
CA PHE A 10 4.44 -4.21 -7.35
C PHE A 10 4.17 -5.42 -6.45
N ALA A 11 3.26 -5.29 -5.46
CA ALA A 11 2.86 -6.40 -4.61
C ALA A 11 2.21 -7.55 -5.42
N LEU A 12 1.34 -7.23 -6.38
CA LEU A 12 0.72 -8.21 -7.27
C LEU A 12 1.75 -8.92 -8.16
N GLU A 13 2.72 -8.17 -8.67
CA GLU A 13 3.81 -8.74 -9.47
C GLU A 13 4.68 -9.68 -8.65
N CYS A 14 4.96 -9.34 -7.38
CA CYS A 14 5.65 -10.23 -6.44
C CYS A 14 4.87 -11.54 -6.22
N LEU A 15 3.54 -11.49 -6.11
CA LEU A 15 2.73 -12.72 -6.00
C LEU A 15 2.79 -13.54 -7.29
N ARG A 16 2.76 -12.88 -8.45
CA ARG A 16 2.89 -13.54 -9.76
C ARG A 16 4.23 -14.27 -9.91
N TRP A 17 5.32 -13.65 -9.47
CA TRP A 17 6.65 -14.28 -9.47
C TRP A 17 6.77 -15.40 -8.44
N SER A 18 6.08 -15.29 -7.31
CA SER A 18 6.05 -16.34 -6.29
C SER A 18 5.40 -17.63 -6.82
N ASP A 19 4.39 -17.51 -7.67
CA ASP A 19 3.67 -18.64 -8.28
C ASP A 19 4.52 -19.35 -9.35
N GLN A 20 5.39 -18.60 -10.03
CA GLN A 20 6.31 -19.12 -11.05
C GLN A 20 7.61 -19.69 -10.45
N THR A 21 7.82 -19.52 -9.15
CA THR A 21 9.06 -19.90 -8.47
C THR A 21 8.97 -21.33 -7.93
N GLU A 22 9.90 -22.19 -8.35
CA GLU A 22 9.99 -23.57 -7.87
C GLU A 22 10.65 -23.69 -6.47
N ASN A 23 11.42 -22.68 -6.07
CA ASN A 23 12.08 -22.66 -4.76
C ASN A 23 11.12 -22.17 -3.66
N PRO A 24 10.73 -23.02 -2.70
CA PRO A 24 9.74 -22.68 -1.69
C PRO A 24 10.17 -21.51 -0.79
N SER A 25 11.47 -21.34 -0.53
CA SER A 25 12.00 -20.23 0.27
C SER A 25 11.90 -18.89 -0.46
N HIS A 26 12.18 -18.90 -1.76
CA HIS A 26 12.03 -17.69 -2.60
C HIS A 26 10.55 -17.32 -2.75
N ARG A 27 9.68 -18.31 -2.92
CA ARG A 27 8.23 -18.09 -2.95
C ARG A 27 7.74 -17.45 -1.66
N ASP A 28 8.15 -17.96 -0.50
CA ASP A 28 7.75 -17.40 0.80
C ASP A 28 8.23 -15.95 0.96
N LEU A 29 9.48 -15.68 0.60
CA LEU A 29 10.04 -14.33 0.62
C LEU A 29 9.23 -13.36 -0.27
N MET A 30 8.87 -13.78 -1.50
CA MET A 30 8.08 -12.96 -2.41
C MET A 30 6.67 -12.69 -1.89
N VAL A 31 6.04 -13.67 -1.25
CA VAL A 31 4.74 -13.50 -0.58
C VAL A 31 4.85 -12.52 0.59
N GLN A 32 5.92 -12.60 1.39
CA GLN A 32 6.16 -11.64 2.49
C GLN A 32 6.38 -10.21 1.98
N LEU A 33 7.13 -10.05 0.89
CA LEU A 33 7.33 -8.75 0.24
C LEU A 33 6.00 -8.17 -0.26
N ALA A 34 5.21 -8.98 -0.96
CA ALA A 34 3.90 -8.55 -1.44
C ALA A 34 2.99 -8.05 -0.30
N LYS A 35 2.92 -8.81 0.80
CA LYS A 35 2.14 -8.42 1.99
C LYS A 35 2.62 -7.08 2.58
N THR A 36 3.93 -6.89 2.66
CA THR A 36 4.53 -5.66 3.20
C THR A 36 4.14 -4.44 2.36
N TRP A 37 4.25 -4.55 1.03
CA TRP A 37 3.88 -3.47 0.12
C TRP A 37 2.38 -3.16 0.12
N MET A 38 1.52 -4.18 0.16
CA MET A 38 0.06 -3.99 0.28
C MET A 38 -0.33 -3.33 1.61
N ASN A 39 0.29 -3.74 2.72
CA ASN A 39 0.04 -3.13 4.03
C ASN A 39 0.50 -1.67 4.05
N THR A 40 1.64 -1.37 3.43
CA THR A 40 2.18 -0.01 3.34
C THR A 40 1.28 0.89 2.50
N ALA A 41 0.86 0.43 1.31
CA ALA A 41 -0.09 1.14 0.46
C ALA A 41 -1.39 1.46 1.22
N SER A 42 -1.93 0.46 1.91
CA SER A 42 -3.17 0.60 2.70
C SER A 42 -3.00 1.50 3.93
N ALA A 43 -1.79 1.56 4.52
CA ALA A 43 -1.50 2.49 5.61
C ALA A 43 -1.46 3.93 5.09
N ILE A 44 -0.76 4.17 3.98
CA ILE A 44 -0.67 5.50 3.36
C ILE A 44 -2.06 6.02 3.01
N GLU A 45 -2.90 5.21 2.37
CA GLU A 45 -4.25 5.64 2.02
C GLU A 45 -5.14 5.92 3.22
N ARG A 46 -5.02 5.13 4.30
CA ARG A 46 -5.72 5.43 5.55
C ARG A 46 -5.27 6.76 6.14
N HIS A 47 -3.97 7.04 6.11
CA HIS A 47 -3.43 8.32 6.58
C HIS A 47 -3.83 9.50 5.68
N VAL A 48 -3.89 9.32 4.37
CA VAL A 48 -4.37 10.33 3.42
C VAL A 48 -5.87 10.58 3.59
N SER A 49 -6.67 9.53 3.77
CA SER A 49 -8.11 9.65 4.01
C SER A 49 -8.41 10.36 5.34
N ASN A 50 -7.76 9.92 6.43
CA ASN A 50 -7.91 10.57 7.75
C ASN A 50 -7.35 11.99 7.77
N GLY A 51 -6.23 12.25 7.09
CA GLY A 51 -5.61 13.57 7.00
C GLY A 51 -6.40 14.55 6.15
N GLY A 52 -7.06 14.07 5.09
CA GLY A 52 -7.97 14.85 4.25
C GLY A 52 -9.25 15.27 4.97
N GLU A 53 -9.83 14.39 5.79
CA GLU A 53 -10.99 14.71 6.63
C GLU A 53 -10.66 15.75 7.72
N LEU A 54 -9.51 15.62 8.39
CA LEU A 54 -9.07 16.59 9.39
C LEU A 54 -8.77 17.97 8.77
N ALA A 55 -8.12 18.01 7.60
CA ALA A 55 -7.84 19.27 6.90
C ALA A 55 -9.12 19.95 6.37
N CYS A 56 -10.10 19.18 5.88
CA CYS A 56 -11.39 19.73 5.44
C CYS A 56 -12.24 20.24 6.61
N ALA A 57 -12.20 19.57 7.76
CA ALA A 57 -12.88 20.01 8.98
C ALA A 57 -12.29 21.32 9.53
N ASP A 58 -10.95 21.45 9.54
CA ASP A 58 -10.26 22.66 10.03
C ASP A 58 -10.53 23.87 9.11
N LEU A 59 -10.50 23.69 7.78
CA LEU A 59 -10.84 24.77 6.84
C LEU A 59 -12.30 25.23 6.97
N ARG A 60 -13.24 24.30 7.18
CA ARG A 60 -14.66 24.63 7.33
C ARG A 60 -14.94 25.40 8.63
N SER A 61 -14.23 25.08 9.71
CA SER A 61 -14.39 25.77 11.00
C SER A 61 -13.79 27.18 11.04
N LYS A 62 -12.96 27.56 10.06
CA LYS A 62 -12.39 28.92 9.93
C LYS A 62 -13.17 29.83 8.98
N LEU A 63 -14.27 29.34 8.41
CA LEU A 63 -15.10 30.07 7.44
C LEU A 63 -16.48 30.44 8.00
N ASP A 64 -16.74 30.15 9.28
CA ASP A 64 -17.91 30.58 10.06
C ASP A 64 -17.48 31.65 11.07
#